data_AF-A0A3N6PIA5-F1
#
_entry.id   AF-A0A3N6PIA5-F1
#
_cell.length_a   1.000
_cell.length_b   1.000
_cell.length_c   1.000
_cell.angle_alpha   90.00
_cell.angle_beta   90.00
_cell.angle_gamma   90.00
#
_symmetry.space_group_name_H-M   'P 1'
#
loop_
_entity.id
_entity.type
_entity.pdbx_description
1 polymer ?
#
loop_
_entity_poly.entity_id
_entity_poly.type
_entity_poly.pdbx_seq_one_letter_code
_entity_poly.pdbx_strand_id
1 'polypeptide(L)' 'MLCFLEVKIHVDLGFQGLQKEFVNIKIPTKKPKGKELTEEQKLFNREKSSVSVKCEHTISGVKRYNAGRGLYVHI' A
#
# COMPACT_ATOMS: atom_id res chain seq x y z
N MET A 1 19.10 8.69 -8.43
CA MET A 1 18.09 9.66 -7.99
C MET A 1 16.91 9.81 -8.96
N LEU A 2 17.02 9.45 -10.26
CA LEU A 2 15.95 9.60 -11.26
C LEU A 2 14.94 8.42 -11.37
N CYS A 3 15.24 7.24 -10.80
CA CYS A 3 14.46 6.02 -11.05
C CYS A 3 13.05 6.00 -10.41
N PHE A 4 12.79 6.85 -9.40
CA PHE A 4 11.54 6.80 -8.62
C PHE A 4 10.38 7.63 -9.19
N LEU A 5 10.62 8.46 -10.21
CA LEU A 5 9.54 9.30 -10.78
C LEU A 5 8.58 8.47 -11.65
N GLU A 6 9.07 7.41 -12.28
CA GLU A 6 8.28 6.62 -13.25
C GLU A 6 7.51 5.45 -12.61
N VAL A 7 7.89 5.05 -11.38
CA VAL A 7 7.28 3.90 -10.70
C VAL A 7 6.18 4.36 -9.75
N LYS A 8 4.96 3.88 -10.00
CA LYS A 8 3.77 4.18 -9.19
C LYS A 8 3.86 3.51 -7.82
N ILE A 9 4.13 4.28 -6.77
CA ILE A 9 4.34 3.75 -5.42
C ILE A 9 3.00 3.61 -4.68
N HIS A 10 2.66 2.39 -4.29
CA HIS A 10 1.48 2.09 -3.51
C HIS A 10 1.86 1.98 -2.05
N VAL A 11 1.24 2.82 -1.21
CA VAL A 11 1.57 2.91 0.21
C VAL A 11 0.32 2.70 1.05
N ASP A 12 0.47 2.04 2.20
CA ASP A 12 -0.60 1.82 3.17
C ASP A 12 -0.87 3.05 4.03
N LEU A 13 -2.06 3.09 4.63
CA LEU A 13 -2.49 4.22 5.44
C LEU A 13 -1.58 4.52 6.63
N GLY A 14 -0.87 3.51 7.15
CA GLY A 14 0.06 3.66 8.28
C GLY A 14 1.27 4.57 7.98
N PHE A 15 1.57 4.83 6.71
CA PHE A 15 2.76 5.58 6.29
C PHE A 15 2.45 7.00 5.83
N GLN A 16 1.54 7.70 6.51
CA GLN A 16 1.17 9.08 6.16
C GLN A 16 2.35 10.08 6.21
N GLY A 17 3.54 9.71 6.69
CA GLY A 17 4.74 10.57 6.63
C GLY A 17 5.36 10.66 5.23
N LEU A 18 5.26 9.59 4.43
CA LEU A 18 5.98 9.47 3.15
C LEU A 18 5.50 10.45 2.08
N GLN A 19 4.29 11.00 2.23
CA GLN A 19 3.73 12.00 1.29
C GLN A 19 4.53 13.29 1.23
N LYS A 20 5.35 13.58 2.25
CA LYS A 20 6.22 14.75 2.28
C LYS A 20 7.55 14.52 1.57
N GLU A 21 7.95 13.25 1.43
CA GLU A 21 9.26 12.84 0.92
C GLU A 21 9.20 12.42 -0.55
N PHE A 22 8.04 11.95 -1.04
CA PHE A 22 7.87 11.40 -2.38
C PHE A 22 6.63 11.96 -3.08
N VAL A 23 6.81 12.38 -4.34
CA VAL A 23 5.76 13.00 -5.16
C VAL A 23 4.81 12.01 -5.85
N ASN A 24 5.22 10.75 -6.06
CA ASN A 24 4.45 9.76 -6.84
C ASN A 24 3.80 8.66 -5.97
N ILE A 25 3.43 8.99 -4.73
CA ILE A 25 2.83 8.03 -3.82
C ILE A 25 1.30 8.09 -3.85
N LYS A 26 0.68 6.91 -3.76
CA LYS A 26 -0.77 6.76 -3.65
C LYS A 26 -1.11 6.14 -2.31
N ILE A 27 -1.55 6.97 -1.37
CA ILE A 27 -2.04 6.57 -0.05
C ILE A 27 -3.57 6.67 -0.06
N PRO A 28 -4.32 5.65 0.43
CA PRO A 28 -5.77 5.73 0.54
C PRO A 28 -6.21 6.87 1.47
N THR A 29 -7.37 7.47 1.20
CA THR A 29 -7.89 8.58 2.00
C THR A 29 -8.49 8.06 3.30
N LYS A 30 -8.00 8.56 4.44
CA LYS A 30 -8.59 8.28 5.76
C LYS A 30 -9.96 8.92 5.87
N LYS A 31 -10.94 8.20 6.41
CA LYS A 31 -12.24 8.78 6.75
C LYS A 31 -12.07 9.89 7.81
N PRO A 32 -12.48 11.13 7.54
CA PRO A 32 -12.45 12.22 8.53
C PRO A 32 -13.41 11.94 9.70
N LYS A 33 -13.07 12.38 10.92
CA LYS A 33 -13.95 12.22 12.09
C LYS A 33 -15.24 13.01 11.88
N GLY A 34 -16.39 12.35 12.04
CA GLY A 34 -17.71 12.98 11.93
C GLY A 34 -18.14 13.39 10.50
N LYS A 35 -17.42 12.94 9.47
CA LYS A 35 -17.73 13.22 8.07
C LYS A 35 -17.59 11.96 7.22
N GLU A 36 -18.29 11.92 6.10
CA GLU A 36 -18.21 10.83 5.13
C GLU A 36 -17.11 11.06 4.10
N LEU A 37 -16.64 9.97 3.51
CA LEU A 37 -15.80 10.05 2.31
C LEU A 37 -16.67 10.47 1.13
N THR A 38 -16.12 11.33 0.27
CA THR A 38 -16.73 11.63 -1.04
C THR A 38 -16.74 10.37 -1.92
N GLU A 39 -17.63 10.33 -2.90
CA GLU A 39 -17.72 9.19 -3.82
C GLU A 39 -16.41 8.96 -4.58
N GLU A 40 -15.72 10.04 -4.97
CA GLU A 40 -14.39 9.99 -5.59
C GLU A 40 -13.34 9.35 -4.67
N GLN A 41 -13.32 9.71 -3.39
CA GLN A 41 -12.43 9.12 -2.40
C GLN A 41 -12.75 7.64 -2.16
N LYS A 42 -14.03 7.26 -2.17
CA LYS A 42 -14.44 5.84 -2.05
C LYS A 42 -14.00 5.03 -3.26
N LEU A 43 -14.18 5.56 -4.47
CA LEU A 43 -13.74 4.91 -5.71
C LEU A 43 -12.21 4.70 -5.70
N PHE A 44 -11.46 5.75 -5.37
CA PHE A 44 -10.01 5.66 -5.25
C PHE A 44 -9.56 4.63 -4.20
N ASN A 45 -10.18 4.64 -3.01
CA ASN A 45 -9.89 3.65 -1.97
C ASN A 45 -10.24 2.22 -2.41
N ARG A 46 -11.30 2.04 -3.20
CA ARG A 46 -11.71 0.73 -3.74
C ARG A 46 -10.68 0.20 -4.74
N GLU A 47 -10.22 1.03 -5.67
CA GLU A 47 -9.15 0.65 -6.60
C GLU A 47 -7.88 0.26 -5.86
N LYS A 48 -7.48 1.06 -4.87
CA LYS A 48 -6.33 0.77 -4.00
C LYS A 48 -6.47 -0.54 -3.26
N SER A 49 -7.63 -0.81 -2.66
CA SER A 49 -7.91 -2.06 -1.97
C SER A 49 -7.82 -3.27 -2.90
N SER A 50 -8.33 -3.16 -4.14
CA SER A 50 -8.21 -4.23 -5.15
C SER A 50 -6.75 -4.58 -5.47
N VAL A 51 -5.86 -3.59 -5.51
CA VAL A 51 -4.42 -3.82 -5.70
C VAL A 51 -3.80 -4.52 -4.48
N SER A 52 -4.11 -4.06 -3.26
CA SER A 52 -3.58 -4.67 -2.03
C SER A 52 -3.97 -6.14 -1.89
N VAL A 53 -5.19 -6.52 -2.24
CA VAL A 53 -5.65 -7.92 -2.22
C VAL A 53 -4.80 -8.81 -3.13
N LYS A 54 -4.37 -8.31 -4.30
CA LYS A 54 -3.48 -9.07 -5.19
C LYS A 54 -2.11 -9.28 -4.55
N CYS A 55 -1.53 -8.23 -3.97
CA CYS A 55 -0.25 -8.30 -3.26
C CYS A 55 -0.31 -9.30 -2.10
N GLU A 56 -1.38 -9.27 -1.29
CA GLU A 56 -1.58 -10.20 -0.18
C GLU A 56 -1.66 -11.66 -0.65
N HIS A 57 -2.38 -11.94 -1.74
CA HIS A 57 -2.42 -13.29 -2.33
C HIS A 57 -1.04 -13.76 -2.77
N THR A 58 -0.25 -12.91 -3.42
CA THR A 58 1.13 -13.24 -3.82
C THR A 58 2.02 -13.50 -2.59
N ILE A 59 1.96 -12.63 -1.57
CA ILE A 59 2.73 -12.81 -0.33
C ILE A 59 2.32 -14.10 0.38
N SER A 60 1.02 -14.39 0.47
CA SER A 60 0.50 -15.64 1.03
C SER A 60 1.03 -16.85 0.26
N GLY A 61 1.04 -16.80 -1.07
CA GLY A 61 1.66 -17.81 -1.93
C GLY A 61 3.13 -18.03 -1.59
N VAL A 62 3.94 -16.96 -1.56
CA VAL A 62 5.38 -17.02 -1.22
C VAL A 62 5.61 -17.63 0.17
N LYS A 63 4.79 -17.26 1.16
CA LYS A 63 4.84 -17.84 2.50
C LYS A 63 4.55 -19.34 2.51
N ARG A 64 3.58 -19.84 1.72
CA ARG A 64 3.28 -21.28 1.62
C ARG A 64 4.45 -22.10 1.09
N TYR A 65 5.26 -21.53 0.17
CA TYR A 65 6.46 -22.18 -0.33
C TYR A 65 7.66 -22.11 0.64
N ASN A 66 7.47 -21.59 1.87
CA ASN A 66 8.52 -21.39 2.88
C ASN A 66 9.72 -20.56 2.39
N ALA A 67 9.60 -19.82 1.29
CA ALA A 67 10.70 -19.04 0.71
C ALA A 67 11.20 -17.93 1.67
N GLY A 68 10.37 -17.48 2.60
CA GLY A 68 10.75 -16.49 3.64
C GLY A 68 11.21 -17.09 4.97
N ARG A 69 11.19 -18.42 5.14
CA ARG A 69 11.36 -19.06 6.46
C ARG A 69 12.79 -18.99 7.01
N GLY A 70 13.81 -18.84 6.16
CA GLY A 70 15.22 -18.76 6.58
C GLY A 70 15.66 -17.41 7.13
N LEU A 71 14.89 -16.33 6.92
CA LEU A 71 15.32 -14.96 7.25
C LEU A 71 14.79 -14.45 8.60
N TYR A 72 13.74 -15.08 9.15
CA TYR A 72 13.04 -14.61 10.35
C TYR A 72 13.42 -15.33 11.65
N VAL A 73 14.34 -16.30 11.60
CA VAL A 73 14.65 -17.18 12.76
C VAL A 73 15.82 -16.65 13.62
N HIS A 74 16.43 -15.52 13.25
CA HIS A 74 17.60 -14.96 13.95
C HIS A 74 17.49 -13.46 14.28
N ILE A 75 16.27 -12.92 14.35
CA ILE A 75 16.00 -11.56 14.88
C ILE A 75 15.13 -11.68 16.12
#